data_AF-B9DHS4-F1
#
_entry.id   AF-B9DHS4-F1
#
_cell.length_a   1.000
_cell.length_b   1.000
_cell.length_c   1.000
_cell.angle_alpha   90.00
_cell.angle_beta   90.00
_cell.angle_gamma   90.00
#
_symmetry.space_group_name_H-M   'P 1'
#
loop_
_entity.id
_entity.type
_entity.pdbx_description
1 polymer ?
#
loop_
_entity_poly.entity_id
_entity_poly.type
_entity_poly.pdbx_seq_one_letter_code
_entity_poly.pdbx_strand_id
1 'polypeptide(L)'
;KQVVIAITQTFGKEIWCKTLLVLTHAQFSPPDELSYETFSSKRSDSLLKTIRAGSKMRKQEFEDSAIAVVYAENSGRCSKNDKDEKALPNGEAWIPNLVKAITDVATNQRKAIHVDKKMVDGSYSDDKGKKLIPLIIGAQYLIVKMIQGAIRNDIKTSGKPL
;
A
#
# COMPACT_ATOMS: atom_id res chain seq x y z
N LYS A 1 -8.55 9.21 -0.96
CA LYS A 1 -7.07 9.04 -0.75
C LYS A 1 -6.71 7.90 0.22
N GLN A 2 -7.52 7.60 1.25
CA GLN A 2 -7.19 6.61 2.29
C GLN A 2 -6.77 5.23 1.74
N VAL A 3 -7.48 4.73 0.73
CA VAL A 3 -7.16 3.44 0.08
C VAL A 3 -5.74 3.43 -0.48
N VAL A 4 -5.34 4.47 -1.22
CA VAL A 4 -3.99 4.59 -1.81
C VAL A 4 -2.91 4.65 -0.73
N ILE A 5 -3.19 5.38 0.36
CA ILE A 5 -2.28 5.48 1.50
C ILE A 5 -2.08 4.09 2.13
N ALA A 6 -3.18 3.38 2.40
CA ALA A 6 -3.13 2.04 2.97
C ALA A 6 -2.35 1.05 2.07
N ILE A 7 -2.64 1.01 0.77
CA ILE A 7 -1.92 0.17 -0.20
C ILE A 7 -0.41 0.47 -0.15
N THR A 8 -0.05 1.75 -0.16
CA THR A 8 1.37 2.16 -0.14
C THR A 8 2.04 1.85 1.20
N GLN A 9 1.32 1.95 2.32
CA GLN A 9 1.83 1.60 3.64
C GLN A 9 2.04 0.09 3.79
N THR A 10 1.17 -0.73 3.19
CA THR A 10 1.26 -2.19 3.26
C THR A 10 2.33 -2.72 2.30
N PHE A 11 2.33 -2.30 1.03
CA PHE A 11 3.15 -2.93 -0.01
C PHE A 11 4.35 -2.09 -0.46
N GLY A 12 4.52 -0.89 0.10
CA GLY A 12 5.53 0.07 -0.34
C GLY A 12 5.14 0.80 -1.63
N LYS A 13 6.00 1.74 -2.05
CA LYS A 13 5.76 2.55 -3.27
C LYS A 13 5.96 1.77 -4.57
N GLU A 14 6.83 0.77 -4.56
CA GLU A 14 7.17 -0.03 -5.74
C GLU A 14 5.96 -0.78 -6.33
N ILE A 15 4.90 -1.02 -5.54
CA ILE A 15 3.68 -1.65 -6.05
C ILE A 15 3.08 -0.87 -7.22
N TRP A 16 3.22 0.46 -7.22
CA TRP A 16 2.70 1.32 -8.26
C TRP A 16 3.42 1.13 -9.60
N CYS A 17 4.67 0.65 -9.62
CA CYS A 17 5.41 0.27 -10.83
C CYS A 17 4.90 -1.04 -11.48
N LYS A 18 4.05 -1.79 -10.76
CA LYS A 18 3.39 -3.02 -11.21
C LYS A 18 1.85 -2.90 -11.19
N THR A 19 1.32 -1.68 -11.26
CA THR A 19 -0.11 -1.40 -11.13
C THR A 19 -0.74 -0.96 -12.45
N LEU A 20 -1.99 -1.37 -12.66
CA LEU A 20 -2.89 -0.85 -13.69
C LEU A 20 -4.09 -0.15 -13.04
N LEU A 21 -4.53 0.97 -13.61
CA LEU A 21 -5.79 1.60 -13.23
C LEU A 21 -6.90 1.08 -14.15
N VAL A 22 -7.74 0.17 -13.66
CA VAL A 22 -8.87 -0.37 -14.43
C VAL A 22 -10.16 0.36 -14.06
N LEU A 23 -10.82 0.96 -15.04
CA LEU A 23 -12.10 1.66 -14.89
C LEU A 23 -13.22 0.82 -15.50
N THR A 24 -14.03 0.23 -14.63
CA THR A 24 -15.23 -0.53 -15.02
C THR A 24 -16.38 0.39 -15.43
N HIS A 25 -17.45 -0.18 -16.01
CA HIS A 25 -18.58 0.56 -16.59
C HIS A 25 -18.16 1.46 -17.75
N ALA A 26 -17.30 0.93 -18.62
CA ALA A 26 -16.73 1.69 -19.74
C ALA A 26 -17.73 1.98 -20.87
N GLN A 27 -18.92 1.38 -20.89
CA GLN A 27 -19.99 1.76 -21.82
C GLN A 27 -20.92 2.85 -21.24
N PHE A 28 -20.45 3.59 -20.24
CA PHE A 28 -21.16 4.71 -19.66
C PHE A 28 -21.33 5.85 -20.68
N SER A 29 -22.55 6.38 -20.77
CA SER A 29 -22.84 7.61 -21.51
C SER A 29 -22.83 8.79 -20.53
N PRO A 30 -21.86 9.73 -20.64
CA PRO A 30 -21.79 10.88 -19.75
C PRO A 30 -23.05 11.76 -19.79
N PRO A 31 -23.46 12.37 -18.67
CA PRO A 31 -24.48 13.41 -18.65
C PRO A 31 -23.94 14.71 -19.27
N ASP A 32 -24.82 15.69 -19.49
CA ASP A 32 -24.49 17.08 -19.86
C ASP A 32 -23.78 17.23 -21.22
N GLU A 33 -24.09 16.36 -22.20
CA GLU A 33 -23.52 16.38 -23.55
C GLU A 33 -21.98 16.26 -23.61
N LEU A 34 -21.34 15.82 -22.53
CA LEU A 34 -19.90 15.60 -22.51
C LEU A 34 -19.53 14.41 -23.40
N SER A 35 -18.49 14.58 -24.23
CA SER A 35 -17.95 13.45 -24.99
C SER A 35 -17.37 12.39 -24.04
N TYR A 36 -17.52 11.11 -24.42
CA TYR A 36 -16.97 9.98 -23.68
C TYR A 36 -15.49 10.17 -23.35
N GLU A 37 -14.70 10.63 -24.33
CA GLU A 37 -13.26 10.89 -24.18
C GLU A 37 -12.96 11.99 -23.16
N THR A 38 -13.70 13.10 -23.19
CA THR A 38 -13.50 14.19 -22.22
C THR A 38 -13.82 13.73 -20.81
N PHE A 39 -14.92 13.00 -20.63
CA PHE A 39 -15.31 12.46 -19.34
C PHE A 39 -14.29 11.43 -18.82
N SER A 40 -13.92 10.48 -19.67
CA SER A 40 -13.02 9.37 -19.32
C SER A 40 -11.62 9.87 -18.97
N SER A 41 -11.10 10.85 -19.71
CA SER A 41 -9.81 11.51 -19.46
C SER A 41 -9.82 12.30 -18.14
N LYS A 42 -10.83 13.13 -17.90
CA LYS A 42 -10.97 13.86 -16.61
C LYS A 42 -11.05 12.88 -15.43
N ARG A 43 -11.77 11.78 -15.60
CA ARG A 43 -11.93 10.75 -14.57
C ARG A 43 -10.62 10.02 -14.29
N SER A 44 -9.91 9.56 -15.32
CA SER A 44 -8.62 8.87 -15.17
C SER A 44 -7.57 9.79 -14.55
N ASP A 45 -7.47 11.03 -15.02
CA ASP A 45 -6.51 12.01 -14.51
C ASP A 45 -6.72 12.34 -13.03
N SER A 46 -7.97 12.50 -12.62
CA SER A 46 -8.32 12.74 -11.22
C SER A 46 -7.90 11.57 -10.32
N LEU A 47 -8.08 10.34 -10.79
CA LEU A 47 -7.67 9.13 -10.08
C LEU A 47 -6.15 8.97 -10.05
N LEU A 48 -5.45 9.19 -11.17
CA LEU A 48 -3.98 9.17 -11.21
C LEU A 48 -3.37 10.24 -10.28
N LYS A 49 -3.92 11.46 -10.27
CA LYS A 49 -3.53 12.51 -9.30
C LYS A 49 -3.75 12.06 -7.86
N THR A 50 -4.84 11.34 -7.60
CA THR A 50 -5.15 10.76 -6.29
C THR A 50 -4.16 9.67 -5.89
N ILE A 51 -3.76 8.81 -6.83
CA ILE A 51 -2.75 7.77 -6.62
C ILE A 51 -1.39 8.41 -6.32
N ARG A 52 -0.94 9.38 -7.13
CA ARG A 52 0.30 10.12 -6.89
C ARG A 52 0.33 10.78 -5.51
N ALA A 53 -0.76 11.47 -5.14
CA ALA A 53 -0.85 12.15 -3.87
C ALA A 53 -0.88 11.19 -2.67
N GLY A 54 -1.62 10.08 -2.77
CA GLY A 54 -1.73 9.09 -1.68
C GLY A 54 -0.49 8.21 -1.51
N SER A 55 0.22 7.91 -2.60
CA SER A 55 1.47 7.16 -2.59
C SER A 55 2.68 7.97 -2.13
N LYS A 56 2.54 9.30 -2.04
CA LYS A 56 3.62 10.23 -1.72
C LYS A 56 4.81 10.09 -2.69
N MET A 57 4.55 9.71 -3.94
CA MET A 57 5.55 9.67 -5.01
C MET A 57 5.83 11.07 -5.51
N ARG A 58 7.10 11.35 -5.85
CA ARG A 58 7.47 12.60 -6.54
C ARG A 58 6.90 12.60 -7.95
N LYS A 59 6.79 13.77 -8.59
CA LYS A 59 6.25 13.89 -9.95
C LYS A 59 7.03 13.00 -10.94
N GLN A 60 8.36 13.10 -10.95
CA GLN A 60 9.23 12.29 -11.82
C GLN A 60 9.06 10.79 -11.54
N GLU A 61 9.09 10.39 -10.27
CA GLU A 61 8.93 8.99 -9.85
C GLU A 61 7.58 8.39 -10.29
N PHE A 62 6.51 9.20 -10.27
CA PHE A 62 5.19 8.80 -10.74
C PHE A 62 5.12 8.67 -12.27
N GLU A 63 5.76 9.59 -12.99
CA GLU A 63 5.89 9.52 -14.45
C GLU A 63 6.70 8.27 -14.87
N ASP A 64 7.78 7.96 -14.15
CA ASP A 64 8.62 6.77 -14.37
C ASP A 64 7.90 5.45 -14.02
N SER A 65 6.85 5.50 -13.19
CA SER A 65 6.02 4.34 -12.82
C SER A 65 5.05 3.95 -13.93
N ALA A 66 4.70 4.91 -14.82
CA ALA A 66 3.89 4.70 -16.02
C ALA A 66 2.62 3.85 -15.78
N ILE A 67 1.81 4.20 -14.77
CA ILE A 67 0.55 3.49 -14.48
C ILE A 67 -0.40 3.64 -15.68
N ALA A 68 -0.58 2.57 -16.43
CA ALA A 68 -1.50 2.54 -17.56
C ALA A 68 -2.96 2.48 -17.08
N VAL A 69 -3.83 3.13 -17.85
CA VAL A 69 -5.28 3.14 -17.64
C VAL A 69 -5.94 2.21 -18.63
N VAL A 70 -6.80 1.32 -18.15
CA VAL A 70 -7.55 0.37 -18.96
C VAL A 70 -9.03 0.50 -18.62
N TYR A 71 -9.89 0.34 -19.61
CA TYR A 71 -11.33 0.43 -19.47
C TYR A 71 -11.96 -0.96 -19.64
N ALA A 72 -12.99 -1.28 -18.85
CA ALA A 72 -13.65 -2.58 -18.88
C ALA A 72 -15.18 -2.46 -18.78
N GLU A 73 -15.90 -3.30 -19.52
CA GLU A 73 -17.36 -3.40 -19.45
C GLU A 73 -17.80 -4.85 -19.21
N ASN A 74 -18.17 -5.13 -17.96
CA ASN A 74 -18.53 -6.46 -17.51
C ASN A 74 -19.98 -6.82 -17.85
N SER A 75 -20.84 -5.83 -18.13
CA SER A 75 -22.25 -6.05 -18.46
C SER A 75 -22.43 -7.07 -19.58
N GLY A 76 -23.46 -7.92 -19.45
CA GLY A 76 -23.92 -8.79 -20.55
C GLY A 76 -24.46 -7.99 -21.75
N ARG A 77 -24.78 -6.70 -21.54
CA ARG A 77 -25.24 -5.76 -22.58
C ARG A 77 -24.11 -4.93 -23.21
N CYS A 78 -22.86 -5.31 -22.97
CA CYS A 78 -21.72 -4.70 -23.65
C CYS A 78 -21.88 -4.89 -25.16
N SER A 79 -21.74 -3.81 -25.91
CA SER A 79 -21.72 -3.82 -27.36
C SER A 79 -20.60 -4.73 -27.86
N LYS A 80 -20.81 -5.31 -29.04
CA LYS A 80 -19.82 -6.17 -29.68
C LYS A 80 -19.36 -5.56 -31.00
N ASN A 81 -18.11 -5.80 -31.37
CA ASN A 81 -17.60 -5.45 -32.69
C ASN A 81 -17.99 -6.52 -33.73
N ASP A 82 -17.56 -6.33 -34.98
CA ASP A 82 -17.83 -7.25 -36.10
C ASP A 82 -17.24 -8.67 -35.91
N LYS A 83 -16.37 -8.85 -34.92
CA LYS A 83 -15.75 -10.14 -34.55
C LYS A 83 -16.42 -10.80 -33.34
N ASP A 84 -17.58 -10.30 -32.91
CA ASP A 84 -18.32 -10.76 -31.72
C ASP A 84 -17.57 -10.55 -30.38
N GLU A 85 -16.56 -9.67 -30.36
CA GLU A 85 -15.80 -9.34 -29.15
C GLU A 85 -16.45 -8.17 -28.41
N LYS A 86 -16.43 -8.19 -27.07
CA LYS A 86 -16.92 -7.07 -26.25
C LYS A 86 -16.10 -5.81 -26.51
N ALA A 87 -16.75 -4.80 -27.06
CA ALA A 87 -16.13 -3.55 -27.50
C ALA A 87 -16.59 -2.37 -26.67
N LEU A 88 -15.68 -1.41 -26.49
CA LEU A 88 -15.95 -0.13 -25.84
C LEU A 88 -16.55 0.88 -26.83
N PRO A 89 -17.03 2.05 -26.38
CA PRO A 89 -17.54 3.10 -27.27
C PRO A 89 -16.53 3.60 -28.33
N ASN A 90 -15.23 3.38 -28.11
CA ASN A 90 -14.18 3.70 -29.09
C ASN A 90 -13.97 2.59 -30.17
N GLY A 91 -14.73 1.49 -30.10
CA GLY A 91 -14.66 0.36 -31.03
C GLY A 91 -13.63 -0.73 -30.66
N GLU A 92 -12.81 -0.53 -29.63
CA GLU A 92 -11.77 -1.48 -29.26
C GLU A 92 -12.28 -2.60 -28.35
N ALA A 93 -11.78 -3.82 -28.56
CA ALA A 93 -12.08 -4.97 -27.71
C ALA A 93 -11.33 -4.86 -26.36
N TRP A 94 -12.07 -4.72 -25.26
CA TRP A 94 -11.45 -4.43 -23.97
C TRP A 94 -10.75 -5.63 -23.33
N ILE A 95 -11.22 -6.85 -23.58
CA ILE A 95 -10.64 -8.06 -22.98
C ILE A 95 -9.22 -8.29 -23.50
N PRO A 96 -8.96 -8.33 -24.83
CA PRO A 96 -7.59 -8.43 -25.35
C PRO A 96 -6.70 -7.27 -24.88
N ASN A 97 -7.22 -6.04 -24.87
CA ASN A 97 -6.47 -4.86 -24.42
C ASN A 97 -6.07 -4.96 -22.95
N LEU A 98 -6.96 -5.46 -22.08
CA LEU A 98 -6.66 -5.68 -20.67
C LEU A 98 -5.60 -6.76 -20.48
N VAL A 99 -5.73 -7.90 -21.17
CA VAL A 99 -4.73 -8.97 -21.09
C VAL A 99 -3.37 -8.47 -21.57
N LYS A 100 -3.33 -7.71 -22.66
CA LYS A 100 -2.10 -7.07 -23.16
C LYS A 100 -1.47 -6.15 -22.11
N ALA A 101 -2.27 -5.29 -21.47
CA ALA A 101 -1.76 -4.39 -20.43
C ALA A 101 -1.21 -5.17 -19.21
N ILE A 102 -1.88 -6.26 -18.82
CA ILE A 102 -1.40 -7.16 -17.76
C ILE A 102 -0.07 -7.79 -18.16
N THR A 103 0.06 -8.30 -19.38
CA THR A 103 1.31 -8.91 -19.85
C THR A 103 2.44 -7.88 -19.89
N ASP A 104 2.17 -6.67 -20.41
CA ASP A 104 3.17 -5.60 -20.49
C ASP A 104 3.71 -5.22 -19.10
N VAL A 105 2.82 -5.12 -18.10
CA VAL A 105 3.21 -4.84 -16.71
C VAL A 105 3.90 -6.05 -16.06
N ALA A 106 3.44 -7.27 -16.33
CA ALA A 106 4.05 -8.47 -15.79
C ALA A 106 5.50 -8.65 -16.29
N THR A 107 5.73 -8.41 -17.58
CA THR A 107 7.04 -8.56 -18.23
C THR A 107 7.90 -7.29 -18.20
N ASN A 108 7.44 -6.20 -17.60
CA ASN A 108 8.29 -5.03 -17.42
C ASN A 108 9.50 -5.37 -16.51
N GLN A 109 10.62 -4.66 -16.69
CA GLN A 109 11.87 -4.91 -15.97
C GLN A 109 11.84 -4.47 -14.49
N ARG A 110 10.66 -4.10 -13.95
CA ARG A 110 10.50 -3.75 -12.54
C ARG A 110 10.31 -5.02 -11.73
N LYS A 111 10.89 -5.04 -10.53
CA LYS A 111 10.80 -6.20 -9.62
C LYS A 111 9.35 -6.45 -9.20
N ALA A 112 8.96 -7.71 -9.13
CA ALA A 112 7.69 -8.09 -8.53
C ALA A 112 7.69 -7.80 -7.02
N ILE A 113 6.51 -7.56 -6.45
CA ILE A 113 6.34 -7.38 -5.01
C ILE A 113 6.31 -8.76 -4.36
N HIS A 114 7.36 -9.08 -3.59
CA HIS A 114 7.38 -10.24 -2.74
C HIS A 114 6.76 -9.88 -1.39
N VAL A 115 5.67 -10.56 -1.03
CA VAL A 115 4.99 -10.37 0.25
C VAL A 115 5.54 -11.38 1.24
N ASP A 116 6.32 -10.91 2.20
CA ASP A 116 6.82 -11.72 3.30
C ASP A 116 5.92 -11.58 4.55
N LYS A 117 6.08 -12.49 5.51
CA LYS A 117 5.32 -12.46 6.76
C LYS A 117 5.50 -11.12 7.52
N LYS A 118 6.68 -10.51 7.38
CA LYS A 118 7.01 -9.21 7.98
C LYS A 118 6.20 -8.05 7.37
N MET A 119 5.89 -8.10 6.07
CA MET A 119 5.06 -7.12 5.38
C MET A 119 3.57 -7.25 5.78
N VAL A 120 3.09 -8.47 6.03
CA VAL A 120 1.71 -8.76 6.45
C VAL A 120 1.47 -8.42 7.92
N ASP A 121 2.38 -8.81 8.81
CA ASP A 121 2.29 -8.53 10.25
C ASP A 121 2.50 -7.04 10.56
N GLY A 122 2.94 -6.26 9.55
CA GLY A 122 3.16 -4.83 9.61
C GLY A 122 4.36 -4.46 10.49
N SER A 123 4.74 -3.18 10.46
CA SER A 123 5.73 -2.62 11.39
C SER A 123 5.19 -2.50 12.83
N TYR A 124 4.31 -3.40 13.29
CA TYR A 124 4.10 -3.65 14.71
C TYR A 124 5.28 -4.46 15.22
N SER A 125 6.49 -3.90 15.05
CA SER A 125 7.70 -4.42 15.64
C SER A 125 7.63 -4.14 17.13
N ASP A 126 6.99 -5.07 17.83
CA ASP A 126 7.11 -5.31 19.27
C ASP A 126 8.59 -5.56 19.69
N ASP A 127 9.56 -5.42 18.77
CA ASP A 127 11.00 -5.48 19.00
C ASP A 127 11.64 -4.14 19.38
N LYS A 128 10.95 -3.00 19.18
CA LYS A 128 11.45 -1.67 19.57
C LYS A 128 11.39 -1.49 21.10
N GLY A 129 12.36 -2.09 21.79
CA GLY A 129 12.49 -2.01 23.25
C GLY A 129 12.83 -3.35 23.90
N LYS A 130 12.60 -4.47 23.22
CA LYS A 130 12.93 -5.81 23.75
C LYS A 130 14.41 -5.98 24.11
N LYS A 131 15.30 -5.31 23.38
CA LYS A 131 16.75 -5.28 23.69
C LYS A 131 17.09 -4.54 24.99
N LEU A 132 16.22 -3.65 25.47
CA LEU A 132 16.38 -2.94 26.74
C LEU A 132 15.79 -3.73 27.93
N ILE A 133 14.95 -4.74 27.69
CA ILE A 133 14.35 -5.54 28.77
C ILE A 133 15.42 -6.16 29.70
N PRO A 134 16.48 -6.81 29.20
CA PRO A 134 17.53 -7.36 30.07
C PRO A 134 18.25 -6.28 30.89
N LEU A 135 18.45 -5.10 30.29
CA LEU A 135 19.11 -3.96 30.94
C LEU A 135 18.25 -3.39 32.08
N ILE A 136 16.94 -3.23 31.85
CA ILE A 136 15.98 -2.75 32.85
C ILE A 136 15.88 -3.74 34.02
N ILE A 137 15.81 -5.05 33.73
CA ILE A 137 15.80 -6.11 34.75
C ILE A 137 17.10 -6.08 35.57
N GLY A 138 18.26 -5.95 34.93
CA GLY A 138 19.54 -5.86 35.62
C GLY A 138 19.64 -4.64 36.54
N ALA A 139 19.16 -3.48 36.10
CA ALA A 139 19.12 -2.26 36.89
C ALA A 139 18.19 -2.42 38.12
N GLN A 140 17.01 -2.99 37.94
CA GLN A 140 16.08 -3.29 39.04
C GLN A 140 16.71 -4.23 40.08
N TYR A 141 17.39 -5.29 39.63
CA TYR A 141 18.07 -6.22 40.54
C TYR A 141 19.15 -5.53 41.38
N LEU A 142 19.96 -4.65 40.79
CA LEU A 142 20.98 -3.88 41.50
C LEU A 142 20.37 -2.97 42.55
N ILE A 143 19.32 -2.23 42.21
CA ILE A 143 18.61 -1.35 43.15
C ILE A 143 18.06 -2.15 44.32
N VAL A 144 17.41 -3.29 44.07
CA VAL A 144 16.89 -4.18 45.13
C VAL A 144 18.02 -4.68 46.03
N LYS A 145 19.17 -5.06 45.48
CA LYS A 145 20.34 -5.49 46.27
C LYS A 145 20.90 -4.39 47.15
N MET A 146 20.96 -3.15 46.66
CA MET A 146 21.41 -2.00 47.45
C MET A 146 20.47 -1.73 48.63
N ILE A 147 19.15 -1.75 48.39
CA ILE A 147 18.13 -1.56 49.43
C ILE A 147 18.21 -2.68 50.49
N GLN A 148 18.32 -3.94 50.05
CA GLN A 148 18.48 -5.07 50.99
C GLN A 148 19.76 -4.96 51.83
N GLY A 149 20.85 -4.48 51.23
CA GLY A 149 22.10 -4.22 51.94
C GLY A 149 21.96 -3.13 53.00
N ALA A 150 21.30 -2.02 52.66
CA ALA A 150 21.02 -0.93 53.60
C ALA A 150 20.17 -1.41 54.78
N ILE A 151 19.09 -2.14 54.53
CA ILE A 151 18.22 -2.70 55.57
C ILE A 151 18.99 -3.65 56.50
N ARG A 152 19.84 -4.53 55.96
CA ARG A 152 20.66 -5.44 56.79
C ARG A 152 21.66 -4.71 57.66
N ASN A 153 22.26 -3.63 57.15
CA ASN A 153 23.18 -2.81 57.92
C ASN A 153 22.46 -2.05 59.03
N ASP A 154 21.26 -1.55 58.75
CA ASP A 154 20.42 -0.88 59.75
C ASP A 154 20.05 -1.84 60.89
N ILE A 155 19.54 -3.05 60.57
CA ILE A 155 19.23 -4.09 61.57
C ILE A 155 20.44 -4.43 62.45
N LYS A 156 21.65 -4.51 61.87
CA LYS A 156 22.88 -4.78 62.64
C LYS A 156 23.29 -3.64 63.56
N THR A 157 22.95 -2.40 63.18
CA THR A 157 23.31 -1.20 63.92
C THR A 157 22.30 -0.93 65.04
N SER A 158 21.01 -1.20 64.80
CA SER A 158 19.92 -1.10 65.79
C SER A 158 19.91 -2.25 66.81
N GLY A 159 20.60 -3.37 66.53
CA GLY A 159 20.66 -4.55 67.40
C GLY A 159 21.77 -4.56 68.46
N LYS A 160 22.59 -3.50 68.57
CA LYS A 160 23.60 -3.38 69.64
C LYS A 160 22.99 -2.67 70.86
N PRO A 161 22.93 -3.32 72.04
CA PRO A 161 22.58 -2.61 73.27
C PRO A 161 23.72 -1.65 73.66
N LEU A 162 23.34 -0.56 74.34
CA LEU A 162 24.19 0.49 74.91
C LEU A 162 25.39 -0.06 75.70
#